data_AF-A0A973J0A5-F1
#
_entry.id   AF-A0A973J0A5-F1
#
_cell.length_a   1.000
_cell.length_b   1.000
_cell.length_c   1.000
_cell.angle_alpha   90.00
_cell.angle_beta   90.00
_cell.angle_gamma   90.00
#
_symmetry.space_group_name_H-M   'P 1'
#
loop_
_entity.id
_entity.type
_entity.pdbx_description
1 polymer ?
#
loop_
_entity_poly.entity_id
_entity_poly.type
_entity_poly.pdbx_seq_one_letter_code
_entity_poly.pdbx_strand_id
1 'polypeptide(L)'
;MKTHIGIKIIKTEPAIQNGERGYLIYYEEGSEPIWVTRDLVDKNYFELHSSNNTISGEDVTRFIKSADYVKVGEKTTLTTVTLVNGFELTETSSCVDPANFSLEMGHNINMGKIKDKIWFLLGFLLQSAVSGFSNEDE
;
A
#
# COMPACT_ATOMS: atom_id res chain seq x y z
N MET A 1 29.14 9.92 -2.86
CA MET A 1 27.70 10.26 -2.73
C MET A 1 27.05 9.18 -1.88
N LYS A 2 26.18 9.54 -0.94
CA LYS A 2 25.42 8.57 -0.13
C LYS A 2 23.92 8.70 -0.45
N THR A 3 23.23 7.57 -0.58
CA THR A 3 21.78 7.51 -0.86
C THR A 3 21.08 7.02 0.40
N HIS A 4 19.98 7.67 0.78
CA HIS A 4 19.17 7.30 1.93
C HIS A 4 17.72 7.07 1.48
N ILE A 5 17.04 6.11 2.10
CA ILE A 5 15.60 5.90 1.97
C ILE A 5 14.94 6.27 3.30
N GLY A 6 13.77 6.91 3.25
CA GLY A 6 13.04 7.32 4.43
C GLY A 6 11.55 7.33 4.18
N ILE A 7 10.79 7.26 5.27
CA ILE A 7 9.34 7.42 5.26
C ILE A 7 8.90 8.23 6.48
N LYS A 8 7.89 9.09 6.29
CA LYS A 8 7.34 9.95 7.32
C LYS A 8 5.82 10.00 7.22
N ILE A 9 5.15 10.01 8.36
CA ILE A 9 3.74 10.38 8.45
C ILE A 9 3.65 11.90 8.31
N ILE A 10 2.66 12.37 7.57
CA ILE A 10 2.33 13.79 7.45
C ILE A 10 0.90 14.04 7.88
N LYS A 11 0.60 15.26 8.33
CA LYS A 11 -0.78 15.77 8.42
C LYS A 11 -1.00 16.78 7.30
N THR A 12 -2.18 16.77 6.71
CA THR A 12 -2.54 17.67 5.60
C THR A 12 -3.79 18.46 5.91
N GLU A 13 -3.80 19.74 5.53
CA GLU A 13 -4.99 20.59 5.54
C GLU A 13 -5.20 21.18 4.14
N PRO A 14 -6.42 21.11 3.56
CA PRO A 14 -6.69 21.74 2.27
C PRO A 14 -6.43 23.24 2.31
N ALA A 15 -5.72 23.76 1.29
CA ALA A 15 -5.37 25.18 1.22
C ALA A 15 -5.33 25.69 -0.22
N ILE A 16 -5.49 27.00 -0.38
CA ILE A 16 -5.35 27.68 -1.66
C ILE A 16 -4.17 28.65 -1.57
N GLN A 17 -3.22 28.53 -2.49
CA GLN A 17 -2.13 29.49 -2.63
C GLN A 17 -2.06 29.96 -4.09
N ASN A 18 -2.01 31.28 -4.29
CA ASN A 18 -1.98 31.90 -5.62
C ASN A 18 -3.11 31.44 -6.57
N GLY A 19 -4.28 31.09 -6.02
CA GLY A 19 -5.44 30.61 -6.79
C GLY A 19 -5.44 29.11 -7.13
N GLU A 20 -4.41 28.37 -6.74
CA GLU A 20 -4.31 26.92 -6.95
C GLU A 20 -4.72 26.14 -5.69
N ARG A 21 -5.44 25.03 -5.86
CA ARG A 21 -5.83 24.13 -4.76
C ARG A 21 -4.69 23.17 -4.43
N GLY A 22 -4.37 23.06 -3.15
CA GLY A 22 -3.33 22.18 -2.65
C GLY A 22 -3.54 21.85 -1.18
N TYR A 23 -2.46 21.53 -0.49
CA TYR A 23 -2.46 21.18 0.92
C TYR A 23 -1.32 21.88 1.65
N LEU A 24 -1.57 22.28 2.89
CA LEU A 24 -0.52 22.52 3.87
C LEU A 24 -0.11 21.18 4.48
N ILE A 25 1.19 20.86 4.43
CA ILE A 25 1.80 19.67 5.04
C ILE A 25 2.48 20.07 6.35
N TYR A 26 2.17 19.32 7.42
CA TYR A 26 2.83 19.41 8.71
C TYR A 26 3.66 18.14 8.93
N TYR A 27 4.98 18.28 9.06
CA TYR A 27 5.90 17.15 9.30
C TYR A 27 6.02 16.79 10.77
N GLU A 28 6.11 17.81 11.62
CA GLU A 28 6.22 17.67 13.07
C GLU A 28 5.27 18.64 13.75
N GLU A 29 4.79 18.29 14.94
CA GLU A 29 3.90 19.18 15.70
C GLU A 29 4.64 20.47 16.05
N GLY A 30 4.07 21.61 15.66
CA GLY A 30 4.69 22.93 15.83
C GLY A 30 5.64 23.38 14.71
N SER A 31 5.89 22.54 13.70
CA SER A 31 6.62 22.96 12.49
C SER A 31 5.79 23.92 11.61
N GLU A 32 6.45 24.86 10.94
CA GLU A 32 5.78 25.70 9.94
C GLU A 32 5.31 24.82 8.77
N PRO A 33 4.02 24.89 8.38
CA PRO A 33 3.52 24.06 7.30
C PRO A 33 4.04 24.52 5.95
N ILE A 34 4.21 23.55 5.04
CA ILE A 34 4.60 23.81 3.66
C ILE A 34 3.40 23.58 2.76
N TRP A 35 3.08 24.56 1.92
CA TRP A 35 2.08 24.36 0.87
C TRP A 35 2.64 23.52 -0.28
N VAL A 36 1.85 22.55 -0.74
CA VAL A 36 2.15 21.72 -1.91
C VAL A 36 0.91 21.53 -2.77
N THR A 37 1.12 21.19 -4.05
CA THR A 37 0.01 20.88 -4.96
C THR A 37 -0.70 19.58 -4.56
N ARG A 38 -1.97 19.48 -4.92
CA ARG A 38 -2.73 18.23 -4.75
C ARG A 38 -2.06 17.04 -5.43
N ASP A 39 -1.58 17.22 -6.66
CA ASP A 39 -0.93 16.15 -7.42
C ASP A 39 0.32 15.61 -6.73
N LEU A 40 1.06 16.46 -6.01
CA LEU A 40 2.20 16.03 -5.21
C LEU A 40 1.74 15.14 -4.05
N VAL A 41 0.64 15.50 -3.38
CA VAL A 41 0.08 14.69 -2.30
C VAL A 41 -0.40 13.35 -2.82
N ASP A 42 -1.29 13.37 -3.81
CA ASP A 42 -1.91 12.18 -4.41
C ASP A 42 -0.88 11.20 -4.98
N LYS A 43 0.29 11.71 -5.42
CA LYS A 43 1.39 10.88 -5.94
C LYS A 43 2.28 10.26 -4.86
N ASN A 44 2.55 10.97 -3.77
CA ASN A 44 3.60 10.59 -2.82
C ASN A 44 3.07 10.06 -1.49
N TYR A 45 1.80 10.30 -1.17
CA TYR A 45 1.23 9.95 0.12
C TYR A 45 -0.04 9.14 -0.06
N PHE A 46 -0.15 8.06 0.70
CA PHE A 46 -1.36 7.26 0.79
C PHE A 46 -2.11 7.66 2.06
N GLU A 47 -3.32 8.18 1.89
CA GLU A 47 -4.20 8.53 3.01
C GLU A 47 -4.72 7.26 3.69
N LEU A 48 -4.42 7.13 4.99
CA LEU A 48 -4.96 6.07 5.84
C LEU A 48 -6.40 6.39 6.26
N HIS A 49 -7.24 5.36 6.31
CA HIS A 49 -8.62 5.47 6.79
C HIS A 49 -8.70 5.92 8.26
N SER A 50 -7.70 5.58 9.08
CA SER A 50 -7.64 5.97 10.49
C SER A 50 -6.31 6.61 10.87
N SER A 51 -6.36 7.63 11.71
CA SER A 51 -5.20 8.41 12.15
C SER A 51 -4.53 7.90 13.43
N ASN A 52 -4.84 6.66 13.87
CA ASN A 52 -4.41 6.10 15.17
C ASN A 52 -3.29 5.04 15.04
N ASN A 53 -2.31 5.26 14.16
CA ASN A 53 -1.20 4.32 13.91
C ASN A 53 -1.69 2.87 13.66
N THR A 54 -2.76 2.73 12.88
CA THR A 54 -3.36 1.43 12.56
C THR A 54 -3.59 1.32 11.05
N ILE A 55 -3.28 0.17 10.48
CA ILE A 55 -3.72 -0.21 9.12
C ILE A 55 -5.05 -0.93 9.23
N SER A 56 -6.05 -0.48 8.47
CA SER A 56 -7.36 -1.11 8.40
C SER A 56 -7.50 -2.05 7.20
N GLY A 57 -8.55 -2.88 7.20
CA GLY A 57 -8.88 -3.70 6.03
C GLY A 57 -9.32 -2.89 4.82
N GLU A 58 -9.82 -1.68 5.04
CA GLU A 58 -10.11 -0.73 3.97
C GLU A 58 -8.82 -0.22 3.33
N ASP A 59 -7.80 0.12 4.13
CA ASP A 59 -6.49 0.54 3.63
C ASP A 59 -5.88 -0.55 2.75
N VAL A 60 -5.90 -1.81 3.23
CA VAL A 60 -5.41 -2.95 2.46
C VAL A 60 -6.17 -3.13 1.14
N THR A 61 -7.49 -2.96 1.16
CA THR A 61 -8.31 -3.10 -0.04
C THR A 61 -8.06 -1.94 -1.03
N ARG A 62 -7.96 -0.70 -0.53
CA ARG A 62 -7.67 0.51 -1.32
C ARG A 62 -6.26 0.53 -1.90
N PHE A 63 -5.31 -0.18 -1.28
CA PHE A 63 -3.95 -0.27 -1.78
C PHE A 63 -3.80 -1.17 -3.02
N ILE A 64 -4.83 -1.95 -3.35
CA ILE A 64 -4.91 -2.77 -4.57
C ILE A 64 -5.41 -1.89 -5.71
N LYS A 65 -4.61 -1.76 -6.77
CA LYS A 65 -4.97 -1.03 -7.98
C LYS A 65 -5.73 -1.91 -8.98
N SER A 66 -5.23 -3.11 -9.22
CA SER A 66 -5.82 -4.07 -10.17
C SER A 66 -5.41 -5.49 -9.82
N ALA A 67 -6.19 -6.46 -10.32
CA ALA A 67 -5.92 -7.88 -10.17
C ALA A 67 -6.23 -8.60 -11.48
N ASP A 68 -5.29 -9.40 -11.94
CA ASP A 68 -5.43 -10.30 -13.09
C ASP A 68 -5.21 -11.73 -12.62
N TYR A 69 -5.90 -12.69 -13.24
CA TYR A 69 -5.74 -14.09 -12.88
C TYR A 69 -5.96 -15.01 -14.06
N VAL A 70 -5.11 -16.03 -14.14
CA VAL A 70 -5.06 -16.95 -15.27
C VAL A 70 -4.88 -18.38 -14.79
N LYS A 71 -5.31 -19.32 -15.64
CA LYS A 71 -5.00 -20.72 -15.47
C LYS A 71 -3.57 -20.99 -15.95
N VAL A 72 -2.77 -21.65 -15.14
CA VAL A 72 -1.44 -22.15 -15.48
C VAL A 72 -1.46 -23.67 -15.44
N GLY A 73 -1.09 -24.31 -16.55
CA GLY A 73 -1.22 -25.76 -16.70
C GLY A 73 -2.69 -26.22 -16.62
N GLU A 74 -2.92 -27.40 -16.04
CA GLU A 74 -4.25 -28.02 -16.05
C GLU A 74 -5.15 -27.66 -14.87
N LYS A 75 -4.57 -27.21 -13.75
CA LYS A 75 -5.30 -27.13 -12.47
C LYS A 75 -4.79 -26.08 -11.48
N THR A 76 -3.99 -25.13 -11.95
CA THR A 76 -3.42 -24.06 -11.10
C THR A 76 -3.97 -22.71 -11.52
N THR A 77 -4.38 -21.90 -10.56
CA THR A 77 -4.67 -20.47 -10.75
C THR A 77 -3.47 -19.65 -10.28
N LEU A 78 -2.98 -18.78 -11.15
CA LEU A 78 -2.05 -17.71 -10.82
C LEU A 78 -2.84 -16.40 -10.74
N THR A 79 -2.72 -15.69 -9.63
CA THR A 79 -3.27 -14.33 -9.47
C THR A 79 -2.12 -13.35 -9.33
N THR A 80 -2.15 -12.28 -10.12
CA THR A 80 -1.22 -11.15 -10.06
C THR A 80 -2.00 -9.90 -9.66
N VAL A 81 -1.50 -9.17 -8.68
CA VAL A 81 -2.08 -7.92 -8.19
C VAL A 81 -1.06 -6.81 -8.33
N THR A 82 -1.46 -5.70 -8.94
CA THR A 82 -0.69 -4.46 -8.96
C THR A 82 -1.18 -3.56 -7.82
N LEU A 83 -0.27 -3.07 -6.99
CA LEU A 83 -0.56 -2.12 -5.91
C LEU A 83 -0.57 -0.67 -6.43
N VAL A 84 -1.12 0.26 -5.67
CA VAL A 84 -1.21 1.68 -6.07
C VAL A 84 0.14 2.33 -6.37
N ASN A 85 1.22 1.84 -5.75
CA ASN A 85 2.60 2.27 -6.01
C ASN A 85 3.26 1.56 -7.22
N GLY A 86 2.54 0.68 -7.92
CA GLY A 86 3.05 -0.09 -9.06
C GLY A 86 3.79 -1.38 -8.71
N PHE A 87 3.93 -1.73 -7.42
CA PHE A 87 4.53 -3.00 -7.02
C PHE A 87 3.58 -4.17 -7.32
N GLU A 88 4.11 -5.30 -7.76
CA GLU A 88 3.32 -6.48 -8.11
C GLU A 88 3.47 -7.60 -7.08
N LEU A 89 2.35 -8.21 -6.72
CA LEU A 89 2.29 -9.41 -5.88
C LEU A 89 1.65 -10.54 -6.67
N THR A 90 2.23 -11.73 -6.57
CA THR A 90 1.66 -12.94 -7.18
C THR A 90 1.39 -14.01 -6.14
N GLU A 91 0.30 -14.75 -6.33
CA GLU A 91 -0.04 -15.93 -5.54
C GLU A 91 -0.60 -17.05 -6.42
N THR A 92 -0.44 -18.28 -5.94
CA THR A 92 -0.93 -19.47 -6.65
C THR A 92 -1.74 -20.41 -5.77
N SER A 93 -2.67 -21.11 -6.42
CA SER A 93 -3.48 -22.18 -5.83
C SER A 93 -3.67 -23.29 -6.85
N SER A 94 -3.55 -24.55 -6.43
CA SER A 94 -3.75 -25.71 -7.30
C SER A 94 -4.70 -26.71 -6.65
N CYS A 95 -5.53 -27.38 -7.45
CA CYS A 95 -6.34 -28.51 -6.98
C CYS A 95 -5.70 -29.86 -7.34
N VAL A 96 -6.17 -30.95 -6.71
CA VAL A 96 -5.63 -32.29 -6.94
C VAL A 96 -6.13 -32.87 -8.27
N ASP A 97 -7.44 -32.78 -8.50
CA ASP A 97 -8.10 -33.28 -9.71
C ASP A 97 -8.46 -32.11 -10.65
N PRO A 98 -7.97 -32.09 -11.91
CA PRO A 98 -8.36 -31.10 -12.91
C PRO A 98 -9.87 -30.99 -13.15
N ALA A 99 -10.64 -32.07 -12.97
CA ALA A 99 -12.09 -32.05 -13.15
C ALA A 99 -12.79 -31.12 -12.14
N ASN A 100 -12.16 -30.88 -10.97
CA ASN A 100 -12.66 -30.00 -9.92
C ASN A 100 -12.10 -28.56 -10.02
N PHE A 101 -11.37 -28.24 -11.10
CA PHE A 101 -10.73 -26.93 -11.23
C PHE A 101 -11.77 -25.81 -11.39
N SER A 102 -11.63 -24.77 -10.56
CA SER A 102 -12.34 -23.50 -10.70
C SER A 102 -11.34 -22.35 -10.63
N LEU A 103 -11.23 -21.60 -11.74
CA LEU A 103 -10.33 -20.46 -11.85
C LEU A 103 -10.70 -19.38 -10.82
N GLU A 104 -11.99 -19.10 -10.69
CA GLU A 104 -12.53 -18.10 -9.75
C GLU A 104 -12.28 -18.48 -8.28
N MET A 105 -12.49 -19.76 -7.93
CA MET A 105 -12.22 -20.23 -6.56
C MET A 105 -10.74 -20.08 -6.21
N GLY A 106 -9.85 -20.47 -7.13
CA GLY A 106 -8.41 -20.29 -6.95
C GLY A 106 -8.03 -18.80 -6.81
N HIS A 107 -8.64 -17.93 -7.62
CA HIS A 107 -8.43 -16.49 -7.52
C HIS A 107 -8.83 -15.96 -6.14
N ASN A 108 -10.00 -16.33 -5.64
CA ASN A 108 -10.48 -15.90 -4.32
C ASN A 108 -9.56 -16.35 -3.17
N ILE A 109 -9.06 -17.59 -3.25
CA ILE A 109 -8.05 -18.11 -2.29
C ILE A 109 -6.77 -17.27 -2.35
N ASN A 110 -6.27 -17.00 -3.55
CA ASN A 110 -5.06 -16.20 -3.75
C ASN A 110 -5.24 -14.75 -3.26
N MET A 111 -6.41 -14.15 -3.46
CA MET A 111 -6.70 -12.80 -2.98
C MET A 111 -6.65 -12.68 -1.45
N GLY A 112 -7.06 -13.73 -0.72
CA GLY A 112 -6.87 -13.78 0.74
C GLY A 112 -5.39 -13.67 1.12
N LYS A 113 -4.55 -14.53 0.54
CA LYS A 113 -3.10 -14.52 0.78
C LYS A 113 -2.44 -13.20 0.38
N ILE A 114 -2.86 -12.60 -0.74
CA ILE A 114 -2.32 -11.31 -1.20
C ILE A 114 -2.70 -10.20 -0.21
N LYS A 115 -3.94 -10.17 0.29
CA LYS A 115 -4.36 -9.18 1.29
C LYS A 115 -3.54 -9.31 2.58
N ASP A 116 -3.23 -10.53 3.03
CA ASP A 116 -2.36 -10.75 4.18
C ASP A 116 -0.95 -10.18 3.95
N LYS A 117 -0.38 -10.36 2.75
CA LYS A 117 0.91 -9.75 2.37
C LYS A 117 0.85 -8.23 2.37
N ILE A 118 -0.19 -7.63 1.78
CA ILE A 118 -0.37 -6.18 1.75
C ILE A 118 -0.48 -5.65 3.18
N TRP A 119 -1.23 -6.32 4.05
CA TRP A 119 -1.34 -5.95 5.46
C TRP A 119 0.02 -5.94 6.15
N PHE A 120 0.82 -6.99 5.95
CA PHE A 120 2.18 -7.06 6.47
C PHE A 120 3.05 -5.90 5.96
N LEU A 121 3.03 -5.63 4.65
CA LEU A 121 3.81 -4.56 4.02
C LEU A 121 3.40 -3.17 4.53
N LEU A 122 2.10 -2.88 4.60
CA LEU A 122 1.60 -1.61 5.12
C LEU A 122 1.90 -1.46 6.63
N GLY A 123 1.84 -2.56 7.39
CA GLY A 123 2.24 -2.56 8.80
C GLY A 123 3.72 -2.23 8.99
N PHE A 124 4.60 -2.86 8.20
CA PHE A 124 6.03 -2.52 8.18
C PHE A 124 6.28 -1.06 7.78
N LEU A 125 5.57 -0.59 6.74
CA LEU A 125 5.65 0.78 6.24
C LEU A 125 5.28 1.79 7.33
N LEU A 126 4.16 1.54 8.02
CA LEU A 126 3.69 2.38 9.11
C LEU A 126 4.64 2.36 10.31
N GLN A 127 5.11 1.18 10.73
CA GLN A 127 6.10 1.06 11.81
C GLN A 127 7.37 1.85 11.50
N SER A 128 7.86 1.76 10.27
CA SER A 128 9.02 2.53 9.79
C SER A 128 8.77 4.03 9.86
N ALA A 129 7.55 4.49 9.57
CA ALA A 129 7.19 5.89 9.61
C ALA A 129 7.01 6.43 11.04
N VAL A 130 6.54 5.59 11.96
CA VAL A 130 6.35 5.94 13.38
C VAL A 130 7.67 5.94 14.15
N SER A 131 8.49 4.90 14.00
CA SER A 131 9.72 4.71 14.80
C SER A 131 10.99 5.14 14.09
N GLY A 132 10.96 5.33 12.77
CA GLY A 132 12.17 5.53 11.98
C GLY A 132 13.02 4.27 11.87
N PHE A 133 14.30 4.46 11.55
CA PHE A 133 15.30 3.39 11.45
C PHE A 133 16.42 3.67 12.44
N SER A 134 16.58 2.80 13.42
CA SER A 134 17.71 2.79 14.35
C SER A 134 18.26 1.38 14.41
N ASN A 135 19.56 1.23 14.27
CA ASN A 135 20.23 0.10 14.88
C ASN A 135 20.44 0.55 16.33
N GLU A 136 19.84 -0.14 17.30
CA GLU A 136 20.39 -0.10 18.65
C GLU A 136 21.77 -0.76 18.54
N ASP A 137 22.79 0.04 18.26
CA ASP A 137 24.17 -0.35 18.48
C ASP A 137 24.48 -0.04 19.96
N GLU A 138 24.92 -1.07 20.69
CA GLU A 138 25.80 -1.06 21.88
C GLU A 138 25.78 0.15 22.85
#